data_AF-I6CEL2-F1
#
_entry.id   AF-I6CEL2-F1
#
_cell.length_a   1.000
_cell.length_b   1.000
_cell.length_c   1.000
_cell.angle_alpha   90.00
_cell.angle_beta   90.00
_cell.angle_gamma   90.00
#
_symmetry.space_group_name_H-M   'P 1'
#
loop_
_entity.id
_entity.type
_entity.pdbx_description
1 polymer ?
#
loop_
_entity_poly.entity_id
_entity_poly.type
_entity_poly.pdbx_seq_one_letter_code
_entity_poly.pdbx_strand_id
1 'polypeptide(L)'
;MFWEKMNNGWDEFSIPKEVARQLIDMHVRRGDAIFFVTGRSPTKTETVSKTLADNFHIPATNMNPVIFAGDKPGQNTKSQWLQG
;
A
#
# COMPACT_ATOMS: atom_id res chain seq x y z
N MET A 1 -0.86 7.84 19.12
CA MET A 1 -1.75 6.70 18.80
C MET A 1 -0.98 5.78 17.85
N PHE A 2 -0.97 4.46 18.06
CA PHE A 2 -0.08 3.49 17.36
C PHE A 2 -0.03 3.66 15.83
N TRP A 3 -1.19 3.77 15.18
CA TRP A 3 -1.29 3.86 13.72
C TRP A 3 -0.65 5.11 13.13
N GLU A 4 -0.67 6.25 13.84
CA GLU A 4 -0.01 7.47 13.37
C GLU A 4 1.51 7.26 13.21
N LYS A 5 2.15 6.55 14.16
CA LYS A 5 3.57 6.21 14.05
C LYS A 5 3.81 5.16 12.97
N MET A 6 2.95 4.15 12.91
CA MET A 6 3.06 3.07 11.94
C MET A 6 2.97 3.59 10.49
N ASN A 7 2.06 4.52 10.23
CA ASN A 7 1.78 5.02 8.88
C ASN A 7 2.65 6.22 8.47
N ASN A 8 3.42 6.83 9.37
CA ASN A 8 4.20 8.05 9.10
C ASN A 8 5.69 7.93 9.47
N GLY A 9 6.27 6.73 9.42
CA GLY A 9 7.72 6.58 9.56
C GLY A 9 8.23 5.19 9.92
N TRP A 10 7.45 4.36 10.63
CA TRP A 10 7.97 3.05 11.05
C TRP A 10 8.17 2.05 9.90
N ASP A 11 7.61 2.31 8.72
CA ASP A 11 7.94 1.53 7.52
C ASP A 11 9.39 1.72 7.03
N GLU A 12 10.16 2.67 7.57
CA GLU A 12 11.62 2.74 7.39
C GLU A 12 12.34 1.47 7.88
N PHE A 13 11.75 0.77 8.85
CA PHE A 13 12.28 -0.49 9.37
C PHE A 13 11.67 -1.73 8.68
N SER A 14 10.68 -1.53 7.80
CA SER A 14 10.03 -2.62 7.06
C SER A 14 10.92 -3.05 5.88
N ILE A 15 11.30 -4.32 5.84
CA ILE A 15 12.17 -4.87 4.77
C ILE A 15 11.30 -5.21 3.53
N PRO A 16 11.57 -4.63 2.34
CA PRO A 16 10.86 -4.96 1.12
C PRO A 16 11.04 -6.44 0.73
N LYS A 17 9.95 -7.11 0.36
CA LYS A 17 9.99 -8.53 -0.04
C LYS A 17 10.39 -8.66 -1.51
N GLU A 18 11.32 -9.57 -1.82
CA GLU A 18 11.81 -9.79 -3.19
C GLU A 18 10.71 -10.21 -4.16
N VAL A 19 9.79 -11.09 -3.72
CA VAL A 19 8.63 -11.48 -4.54
C VAL A 19 7.73 -10.30 -4.92
N ALA A 20 7.64 -9.29 -4.05
CA ALA A 20 6.85 -8.09 -4.34
C ALA A 20 7.53 -7.24 -5.42
N ARG A 21 8.88 -7.14 -5.42
CA ARG A 21 9.62 -6.48 -6.51
C ARG A 21 9.29 -7.11 -7.86
N GLN A 22 9.41 -8.44 -7.94
CA GLN A 22 9.17 -9.16 -9.20
C GLN A 22 7.74 -9.00 -9.72
N LEU A 23 6.74 -9.05 -8.82
CA LEU A 23 5.33 -8.86 -9.19
C LEU A 23 5.05 -7.42 -9.63
N ILE A 24 5.58 -6.44 -8.91
CA ILE A 24 5.42 -5.03 -9.25
C ILE A 24 6.09 -4.73 -10.59
N ASP A 25 7.32 -5.20 -10.83
CA ASP A 25 8.02 -5.05 -12.11
C ASP A 25 7.24 -5.68 -13.27
N MET A 26 6.58 -6.81 -13.03
CA MET A 26 5.72 -7.47 -14.01
C MET A 26 4.48 -6.62 -14.34
N HIS A 27 3.80 -6.07 -13.34
CA HIS A 27 2.65 -5.17 -13.53
C HIS A 27 3.02 -3.83 -14.17
N VAL A 28 4.16 -3.24 -13.80
CA VAL A 28 4.67 -2.02 -14.43
C VAL A 28 4.96 -2.26 -15.92
N ARG A 29 5.61 -3.37 -16.28
CA ARG A 29 5.87 -3.73 -17.70
C ARG A 29 4.60 -3.93 -18.52
N ARG A 30 3.51 -4.37 -17.88
CA ARG A 30 2.18 -4.48 -18.52
C ARG A 30 1.46 -3.15 -18.67
N GLY A 31 1.93 -2.10 -18.00
CA GLY A 31 1.23 -0.80 -17.93
C GLY A 31 0.02 -0.82 -17.00
N ASP A 32 -0.05 -1.77 -16.06
CA ASP A 32 -1.18 -1.90 -15.14
C ASP A 32 -1.20 -0.75 -14.10
N ALA A 33 -2.40 -0.37 -13.66
CA ALA A 33 -2.58 0.45 -12.46
C ALA A 33 -2.38 -0.41 -11.19
N ILE A 34 -1.56 0.05 -10.26
CA ILE A 34 -1.17 -0.68 -9.05
C ILE A 34 -1.84 -0.03 -7.84
N PHE A 35 -2.58 -0.84 -7.08
CA PHE A 35 -3.26 -0.45 -5.83
C PHE A 35 -2.77 -1.30 -4.67
N PHE A 36 -2.57 -0.67 -3.51
CA PHE A 36 -2.28 -1.34 -2.25
C PHE A 36 -3.48 -1.18 -1.30
N VAL A 37 -4.13 -2.29 -0.94
CA VAL A 37 -5.28 -2.30 -0.03
C VAL A 37 -4.91 -2.95 1.29
N THR A 38 -4.78 -2.13 2.34
CA THR A 38 -4.30 -2.54 3.66
C THR A 38 -5.40 -2.51 4.72
N GLY A 39 -5.29 -3.42 5.70
CA GLY A 39 -6.17 -3.44 6.88
C GLY A 39 -5.72 -2.48 7.99
N ARG A 40 -4.63 -1.74 7.80
CA ARG A 40 -4.22 -0.70 8.75
C ARG A 40 -5.32 0.36 8.86
N SER A 41 -5.50 0.90 10.07
CA SER A 41 -6.45 1.99 10.28
C SER A 41 -6.00 3.26 9.55
N PRO A 42 -6.95 4.05 9.01
CA PRO A 42 -6.63 5.34 8.41
C PRO A 42 -6.13 6.33 9.47
N THR A 43 -5.23 7.21 9.07
CA THR A 43 -4.62 8.27 9.88
C THR A 43 -4.80 9.63 9.19
N LYS A 44 -4.51 10.74 9.88
CA LYS A 44 -4.66 12.07 9.26
C LYS A 44 -3.72 12.29 8.08
N THR A 45 -2.50 11.78 8.22
CA THR A 45 -1.47 11.75 7.18
C THR A 45 -0.89 10.35 7.09
N GLU A 46 -0.22 10.05 5.98
CA GLU A 46 0.50 8.79 5.79
C GLU A 46 1.69 9.02 4.86
N THR A 47 2.77 8.25 5.06
CA THR A 47 3.96 8.21 4.21
C THR A 47 4.16 6.85 3.55
N VAL A 48 3.24 5.90 3.77
CA VAL A 48 3.30 4.52 3.28
C VAL A 48 3.26 4.49 1.76
N SER A 49 2.42 5.32 1.12
CA SER A 49 2.38 5.45 -0.34
C SER A 49 3.74 5.83 -0.91
N LYS A 50 4.41 6.81 -0.28
CA LYS A 50 5.76 7.22 -0.69
C LYS A 50 6.76 6.09 -0.48
N THR A 51 6.76 5.46 0.70
CA THR A 51 7.68 4.34 0.99
C THR A 51 7.54 3.19 0.00
N LEU A 52 6.31 2.83 -0.40
CA LEU A 52 6.06 1.79 -1.40
C LEU A 52 6.56 2.20 -2.79
N ALA A 53 6.25 3.42 -3.22
CA ALA A 53 6.71 3.92 -4.52
C ALA A 53 8.25 3.94 -4.61
N ASP A 54 8.92 4.43 -3.56
CA ASP A 54 10.39 4.54 -3.52
C ASP A 54 11.05 3.14 -3.44
N ASN A 55 10.62 2.28 -2.53
CA ASN A 55 11.25 0.97 -2.32
C ASN A 55 11.08 -0.01 -3.49
N PHE A 56 10.00 0.14 -4.26
CA PHE A 56 9.69 -0.71 -5.40
C PHE A 56 9.83 0.01 -6.74
N HIS A 57 10.36 1.25 -6.75
CA HIS A 57 10.57 2.06 -7.95
C HIS A 57 9.33 2.18 -8.85
N ILE A 58 8.15 2.33 -8.25
CA ILE A 58 6.87 2.36 -8.97
C ILE A 58 6.71 3.72 -9.66
N PRO A 59 6.55 3.79 -10.99
CA PRO A 59 6.32 5.06 -11.68
C PRO A 59 5.03 5.72 -11.21
N ALA A 60 5.02 7.06 -11.19
CA ALA A 60 3.85 7.84 -10.77
C ALA A 60 2.58 7.55 -11.60
N THR A 61 2.74 7.09 -12.84
CA THR A 61 1.63 6.68 -13.73
C THR A 61 0.96 5.38 -13.31
N ASN A 62 1.67 4.51 -12.60
CA ASN A 62 1.18 3.21 -12.16
C ASN A 62 0.76 3.23 -10.69
N MET A 63 1.40 4.06 -9.87
CA MET A 63 1.17 4.13 -8.43
C MET A 63 -0.13 4.88 -8.09
N ASN A 64 -0.92 4.31 -7.19
CA ASN A 64 -2.09 4.95 -6.58
C ASN A 64 -1.89 5.12 -5.06
N PRO A 65 -2.54 6.11 -4.42
CA PRO A 65 -2.52 6.24 -2.96
C PRO A 65 -2.97 4.96 -2.26
N VAL A 66 -2.32 4.60 -1.14
CA VAL A 66 -2.65 3.41 -0.36
C VAL A 66 -4.07 3.51 0.19
N ILE A 67 -4.85 2.45 0.01
CA ILE A 67 -6.20 2.33 0.53
C ILE A 67 -6.14 1.71 1.93
N PHE A 68 -6.39 2.53 2.95
CA PHE A 68 -6.52 2.12 4.35
C PHE A 68 -7.95 1.69 4.64
N ALA A 69 -8.27 0.44 4.30
CA ALA A 69 -9.60 -0.12 4.51
C ALA A 69 -9.96 -0.30 5.99
N GLY A 70 -8.96 -0.25 6.88
CA GLY A 70 -9.10 -0.55 8.29
C GLY A 70 -9.46 -2.02 8.53
N ASP A 71 -9.71 -2.35 9.79
CA ASP A 71 -10.16 -3.67 10.20
C ASP A 71 -11.43 -3.52 11.04
N LYS A 72 -12.40 -4.39 10.79
CA LYS A 72 -13.65 -4.49 11.56
C LYS A 72 -13.89 -5.96 11.88
N PRO A 73 -13.95 -6.36 13.16
CA PRO A 73 -14.18 -7.75 13.54
C PRO A 73 -15.41 -8.33 12.83
N GLY A 74 -15.24 -9.49 12.20
CA GLY A 74 -16.32 -10.18 11.47
C GLY A 74 -16.69 -9.60 10.10
N GLN A 75 -15.94 -8.62 9.57
CA GLN A 75 -16.19 -8.03 8.26
C GLN A 75 -14.93 -8.04 7.38
N ASN A 76 -15.08 -8.43 6.12
CA ASN A 76 -14.03 -8.21 5.12
C ASN A 76 -14.13 -6.78 4.59
N THR A 77 -13.40 -5.86 5.21
CA THR A 77 -13.37 -4.43 4.84
C THR A 77 -12.75 -4.16 3.47
N LYS A 78 -12.11 -5.15 2.85
CA LYS A 78 -11.44 -5.01 1.54
C LYS A 78 -12.37 -5.24 0.36
N SER A 79 -13.45 -6.00 0.53
CA SER A 79 -14.32 -6.44 -0.59
C SER A 79 -14.89 -5.27 -1.39
N GLN A 80 -15.29 -4.19 -0.73
CA GLN A 80 -15.82 -2.98 -1.37
C GLN A 80 -14.79 -2.27 -2.28
N TRP A 81 -13.49 -2.49 -2.06
CA TRP A 81 -12.41 -1.88 -2.85
C TRP A 81 -11.96 -2.77 -4.02
N LEU A 82 -12.50 -3.98 -4.12
CA LEU A 82 -12.22 -4.93 -5.19
C LEU A 82 -13.31 -4.94 -6.27
N GLN A 83 -14.42 -4.23 -6.02
CA GLN A 83 -15.49 -4.02 -6.99
C GLN A 83 -15.12 -2.78 -7.81
N GLY A 84 -14.30 -2.99 -8.85
CA GLY A 84 -13.94 -1.95 -9.82
C GLY A 84 -15.10 -1.54 -10.72
#